data_AF-A0A9X4S7D9-F1
#
_entry.id   AF-A0A9X4S7D9-F1
#
_cell.length_a   1.000
_cell.length_b   1.000
_cell.length_c   1.000
_cell.angle_alpha   90.00
_cell.angle_beta   90.00
_cell.angle_gamma   90.00
#
_symmetry.space_group_name_H-M   'P 1'
#
loop_
_entity.id
_entity.type
_entity.pdbx_description
1 polymer ?
#
loop_
_entity_poly.entity_id
_entity_poly.type
_entity_poly.pdbx_seq_one_letter_code
_entity_poly.pdbx_strand_id
1 'polypeptide(L)'
;MNQGYDNYGVPRDIFARFKMGIFYGVDFAVMAAGFFLTYYFNKLFPISQWPRMIIFDVISAGIVLFLIIHTNGGKRNYMILLLFLRMKTGRIKRIFKPITSVKMKEINTDADF
;
A
#
# COMPACT_ATOMS: atom_id res chain seq x y z
N MET A 1 30.92 15.65 41.35
CA MET A 1 29.55 15.71 40.79
C MET A 1 29.68 15.83 39.28
N ASN A 2 29.50 14.72 38.56
CA ASN A 2 29.58 14.68 37.11
C ASN A 2 28.20 15.07 36.56
N GLN A 3 28.04 16.33 36.16
CA GLN A 3 26.82 16.79 35.49
C GLN A 3 26.91 16.32 34.03
N GLY A 4 26.17 15.25 33.74
CA GLY A 4 25.91 14.83 32.38
C GLY A 4 25.24 15.99 31.65
N TYR A 5 25.95 16.55 30.67
CA TYR A 5 25.38 17.44 29.67
C TYR A 5 24.39 16.61 28.86
N ASP A 6 23.16 16.56 29.35
CA ASP A 6 22.05 16.05 28.59
C ASP A 6 21.93 16.89 27.31
N ASN A 7 22.14 16.23 26.17
CA ASN A 7 21.97 16.74 24.83
C ASN A 7 20.50 17.10 24.54
N TYR A 8 19.91 18.01 25.31
CA TYR A 8 18.55 18.55 25.12
C TYR A 8 18.49 19.66 24.06
N GLY A 9 19.61 19.93 23.36
CA GLY A 9 19.71 21.03 22.40
C GLY A 9 19.34 20.69 20.96
N VAL A 10 19.22 19.41 20.58
CA VAL A 10 18.77 19.08 19.22
C VAL A 10 17.26 18.87 19.24
N PRO A 11 16.46 19.75 18.60
CA PRO A 11 15.03 19.57 18.55
C PRO A 11 14.75 18.21 17.89
N ARG A 12 14.08 17.33 18.64
CA ARG A 12 13.56 16.02 18.17
C ARG A 12 12.83 16.14 16.82
N ASP A 13 12.33 17.34 16.53
CA ASP A 13 11.67 17.75 15.29
C ASP A 13 12.56 17.73 14.03
N ILE A 14 13.85 18.06 14.14
CA ILE A 14 14.77 18.03 12.99
C ILE A 14 15.00 16.59 12.54
N PHE A 15 15.22 15.69 13.50
CA PHE A 15 15.35 14.26 13.22
C PHE A 15 14.03 13.66 12.71
N ALA A 16 12.87 14.15 13.16
CA ALA A 16 11.57 13.71 12.64
C ALA A 16 11.38 14.09 11.16
N ARG A 17 11.73 15.32 10.77
CA ARG A 17 11.68 15.78 9.37
C ARG A 17 12.65 15.00 8.48
N PHE A 18 13.87 14.76 8.95
CA PHE A 18 14.87 13.95 8.24
C PHE A 18 14.41 12.50 8.07
N LYS A 19 13.83 11.92 9.12
CA LYS A 19 13.26 10.56 9.09
C LYS A 19 12.11 10.45 8.10
N MET A 20 11.25 11.47 8.01
CA MET A 20 10.20 11.53 6.97
C MET A 20 10.79 11.64 5.57
N GLY A 21 11.86 12.42 5.38
CA GLY A 21 12.58 12.53 4.10
C GLY A 21 13.13 11.18 3.62
N ILE A 22 13.78 10.41 4.50
CA ILE A 22 14.23 9.04 4.20
C ILE A 22 13.05 8.13 3.89
N PHE A 23 11.94 8.26 4.63
CA PHE A 23 10.73 7.46 4.43
C PHE A 23 10.13 7.65 3.04
N TYR A 24 10.17 8.87 2.50
CA TYR A 24 9.74 9.16 1.13
C TYR A 24 10.81 8.86 0.08
N GLY A 25 12.10 8.86 0.44
CA GLY A 25 13.19 8.62 -0.50
C GLY A 25 13.11 7.26 -1.19
N VAL A 26 12.75 6.20 -0.46
CA VAL A 26 12.53 4.87 -1.03
C VAL A 26 11.34 4.88 -1.99
N ASP A 27 10.26 5.57 -1.64
CA ASP A 27 9.08 5.67 -2.50
C ASP A 27 9.36 6.45 -3.79
N PHE A 28 10.16 7.53 -3.70
CA PHE A 28 10.62 8.27 -4.87
C PHE A 28 11.51 7.41 -5.76
N ALA A 29 12.39 6.58 -5.19
CA ALA A 29 13.21 5.65 -5.96
C ALA A 29 12.35 4.61 -6.70
N VAL A 30 11.34 4.05 -6.03
CA VAL A 30 10.38 3.12 -6.66
C VAL A 30 9.55 3.82 -7.74
N MET A 31 9.10 5.05 -7.50
CA MET A 31 8.36 5.84 -8.48
C MET A 31 9.22 6.15 -9.71
N ALA A 32 10.48 6.53 -9.51
CA ALA A 32 11.43 6.76 -10.59
C ALA A 32 11.68 5.48 -11.40
N ALA A 33 11.92 4.34 -10.73
CA ALA A 33 12.08 3.05 -11.38
C ALA A 33 10.84 2.65 -12.20
N GLY A 34 9.64 2.86 -11.65
CA GLY A 34 8.38 2.64 -12.35
C GLY A 34 8.25 3.52 -13.59
N PHE A 35 8.58 4.81 -13.49
CA PHE A 35 8.56 5.72 -14.62
C PHE A 35 9.54 5.32 -15.73
N PHE A 36 10.77 4.91 -15.38
CA PHE A 36 11.74 4.41 -16.35
C PHE A 36 11.26 3.13 -17.05
N LEU A 37 10.61 2.23 -16.30
CA LEU A 37 10.05 1.02 -16.86
C LEU A 37 8.94 1.35 -17.85
N THR A 38 7.98 2.19 -17.46
CA THR A 38 6.90 2.64 -18.34
C THR A 38 7.43 3.32 -19.60
N TYR A 39 8.42 4.21 -19.46
CA TYR A 39 9.08 4.86 -20.59
C TYR A 39 9.76 3.86 -21.54
N TYR A 40 10.39 2.80 -21.01
CA TYR A 40 10.99 1.75 -21.83
C TYR A 40 9.94 0.96 -22.62
N PHE A 41 8.84 0.57 -21.97
CA PHE A 41 7.75 -0.19 -22.59
C PHE A 41 6.91 0.63 -23.57
N ASN A 42 6.86 1.95 -23.40
CA ASN A 42 6.20 2.88 -24.31
C ASN A 42 6.73 2.81 -25.75
N LYS A 43 7.95 2.30 -25.97
CA LYS A 43 8.53 2.05 -27.30
C LYS A 43 7.90 0.88 -28.06
N LEU A 44 7.16 0.00 -27.37
CA LEU A 44 6.50 -1.15 -27.98
C LEU A 44 5.14 -0.82 -28.60
N PHE A 45 4.62 0.39 -28.35
CA PHE A 45 3.29 0.79 -28.80
C PHE A 45 3.32 1.55 -30.14
N PRO A 46 2.28 1.37 -30.98
CA PRO A 46 2.16 2.12 -32.23
C PRO A 46 1.94 3.62 -31.99
N ILE A 47 2.51 4.45 -32.87
CA ILE A 47 2.51 5.92 -32.77
C ILE A 47 1.07 6.49 -32.71
N SER A 48 0.10 5.83 -33.33
CA SER A 48 -1.31 6.23 -33.30
C SER A 48 -1.95 6.20 -31.91
N GLN A 49 -1.38 5.45 -30.97
CA GLN A 49 -1.88 5.31 -29.60
C GLN A 49 -1.14 6.17 -28.57
N TRP A 50 -0.11 6.91 -28.99
CA TRP A 50 0.66 7.80 -28.11
C TRP A 50 -0.17 8.76 -27.25
N PRO A 51 -1.22 9.42 -27.77
CA PRO A 51 -2.04 10.31 -26.95
C PRO A 51 -2.71 9.59 -25.78
N ARG A 52 -3.20 8.37 -26.00
CA ARG A 52 -3.82 7.54 -24.96
C ARG A 52 -2.80 7.08 -23.92
N MET A 53 -1.58 6.82 -24.37
CA MET A 53 -0.46 6.43 -23.52
C MET A 53 -0.02 7.56 -22.60
N ILE A 54 0.13 8.78 -23.11
CA ILE A 54 0.49 9.94 -22.28
C ILE A 54 -0.57 10.20 -21.20
N ILE A 55 -1.85 10.09 -21.58
CA ILE A 55 -2.96 10.22 -20.62
C ILE A 55 -2.86 9.12 -19.54
N PHE A 56 -2.58 7.88 -19.95
CA PHE A 56 -2.39 6.77 -19.02
C PHE A 56 -1.22 7.02 -18.05
N ASP A 57 -0.08 7.51 -18.56
CA ASP A 57 1.10 7.80 -17.76
C ASP A 57 0.81 8.87 -16.70
N VAL A 58 0.15 9.97 -17.09
CA VAL A 58 -0.25 11.06 -16.18
C VAL A 58 -1.21 10.56 -15.10
N ILE A 59 -2.23 9.78 -15.50
CA ILE A 59 -3.19 9.22 -14.54
C ILE A 59 -2.50 8.25 -13.58
N SER A 60 -1.62 7.39 -14.08
CA SER A 60 -0.90 6.43 -13.25
C SER A 60 -0.01 7.14 -12.23
N ALA A 61 0.72 8.19 -12.64
CA ALA A 61 1.54 9.00 -11.75
C ALA A 61 0.68 9.68 -10.69
N GLY A 62 -0.49 10.21 -11.06
CA GLY A 62 -1.45 10.81 -10.13
C GLY A 62 -1.97 9.81 -9.09
N ILE A 63 -2.29 8.58 -9.50
CA ILE A 63 -2.73 7.50 -8.60
C ILE A 63 -1.61 7.10 -7.65
N VAL A 64 -0.38 6.95 -8.14
CA VAL A 64 0.79 6.58 -7.32
C VAL A 64 1.04 7.64 -6.25
N LEU A 65 1.01 8.93 -6.62
CA LEU A 65 1.12 10.03 -5.67
C LEU A 65 0.01 9.96 -4.61
N PHE A 66 -1.23 9.78 -5.03
CA PHE A 66 -2.36 9.63 -4.11
C PHE A 66 -2.14 8.46 -3.12
N LEU A 67 -1.62 7.32 -3.59
CA LEU A 67 -1.40 6.12 -2.78
C LEU A 67 -0.32 6.30 -1.70
N ILE A 68 0.72 7.09 -1.99
CA ILE A 68 1.87 7.33 -1.11
C ILE A 68 1.56 8.41 -0.06
N ILE A 69 0.69 9.37 -0.38
CA ILE A 69 0.32 10.44 0.57
C ILE A 69 -0.32 9.86 1.83
N HIS A 70 0.06 10.44 2.98
CA HIS A 70 -0.47 10.11 4.29
C HIS A 70 -1.61 11.08 4.65
N THR A 71 -2.85 10.76 4.26
CA THR A 71 -4.03 11.63 4.53
C THR A 71 -4.74 11.30 5.84
N ASN A 72 -4.71 10.04 6.30
CA ASN A 72 -5.51 9.58 7.46
C ASN A 72 -4.60 9.19 8.63
N GLY A 73 -4.34 10.14 9.54
CA GLY A 73 -3.66 9.88 10.82
C GLY A 73 -2.24 9.32 10.68
N GLY A 74 -1.51 9.73 9.63
CA GLY A 74 -0.14 9.26 9.38
C GLY A 74 -0.03 7.89 8.72
N LYS A 75 -1.13 7.30 8.23
CA LYS A 75 -1.12 6.08 7.40
C LYS A 75 -1.24 6.42 5.92
N ARG A 76 -0.52 5.67 5.08
CA ARG A 76 -0.56 5.80 3.62
C ARG A 76 -1.87 5.29 3.05
N ASN A 77 -2.35 5.91 1.98
CA ASN A 77 -3.62 5.54 1.35
C ASN A 77 -3.65 4.10 0.81
N TYR A 78 -2.52 3.57 0.32
CA TYR A 78 -2.48 2.16 -0.11
C TYR A 78 -2.81 1.18 1.01
N MET A 79 -2.46 1.51 2.27
CA MET A 79 -2.68 0.62 3.41
C MET A 79 -4.16 0.48 3.73
N ILE A 80 -4.92 1.56 3.51
CA ILE A 80 -6.38 1.59 3.67
C ILE A 80 -7.04 0.77 2.55
N LEU A 81 -6.57 0.93 1.31
CA LEU A 81 -7.04 0.12 0.19
C LEU A 81 -6.76 -1.37 0.40
N LEU A 82 -5.57 -1.74 0.89
CA LEU A 82 -5.23 -3.12 1.23
C LEU A 82 -6.14 -3.68 2.33
N LEU A 83 -6.44 -2.89 3.36
CA LEU A 83 -7.38 -3.28 4.41
C LEU A 83 -8.79 -3.51 3.82
N PHE A 84 -9.27 -2.59 2.99
CA PHE A 84 -10.56 -2.72 2.32
C PHE A 84 -10.63 -3.97 1.44
N LEU A 85 -9.60 -4.22 0.63
CA LEU A 85 -9.48 -5.42 -0.20
C LEU A 85 -9.45 -6.69 0.65
N ARG A 86 -8.64 -6.72 1.72
CA ARG A 86 -8.55 -7.85 2.65
C ARG A 86 -9.89 -8.14 3.32
N MET A 87 -10.63 -7.12 3.75
CA MET A 87 -11.97 -7.29 4.33
C MET A 87 -12.97 -7.85 3.32
N LYS A 88 -12.93 -7.38 2.06
CA LYS A 88 -13.78 -7.94 0.99
C LYS A 88 -13.43 -9.40 0.72
N THR A 89 -12.15 -9.75 0.61
CA THR A 89 -11.72 -11.15 0.44
C THR A 89 -12.12 -12.02 1.63
N GLY A 90 -12.01 -11.51 2.86
CA GLY A 90 -12.44 -12.23 4.06
C GLY A 90 -13.96 -12.40 4.17
N ARG A 91 -14.77 -11.50 3.60
CA ARG A 91 -16.22 -11.70 3.45
C ARG A 91 -16.55 -12.70 2.37
N ILE A 92 -15.91 -12.60 1.20
CA ILE A 92 -16.08 -13.55 0.09
C ILE A 92 -15.71 -14.96 0.57
N LYS A 93 -14.54 -15.14 1.19
CA LYS A 93 -14.12 -16.43 1.76
C LYS A 93 -15.08 -16.99 2.81
N ARG A 94 -15.81 -16.14 3.54
CA ARG A 94 -16.84 -16.57 4.50
C ARG A 94 -18.14 -16.97 3.80
N ILE A 95 -18.56 -16.24 2.77
CA ILE A 95 -19.74 -16.57 1.95
C ILE A 95 -19.52 -17.87 1.18
N PHE A 96 -18.33 -18.07 0.62
CA PHE A 96 -17.94 -19.28 -0.11
C PHE A 96 -17.36 -20.37 0.80
N LYS A 97 -17.45 -20.23 2.13
CA LYS A 97 -17.08 -21.33 3.02
C LYS A 97 -18.15 -22.41 2.85
N PRO A 98 -17.78 -23.62 2.37
CA PRO A 98 -18.79 -24.62 2.06
C PRO A 98 -19.47 -25.08 3.36
N ILE A 99 -20.80 -25.02 3.36
CA ILE A 99 -21.68 -25.40 4.47
C ILE A 99 -21.47 -26.87 4.88
N THR A 100 -20.84 -27.68 4.01
CA THR A 100 -20.48 -29.08 4.28
C THR A 100 -19.62 -29.27 5.53
N SER A 101 -18.77 -28.30 5.89
CA SER A 101 -17.94 -28.40 7.11
C SER A 101 -18.73 -28.23 8.42
N VAL A 102 -19.89 -27.54 8.37
CA VAL A 102 -20.79 -27.40 9.53
C VAL A 102 -21.71 -28.61 9.60
N LYS A 103 -22.25 -29.04 8.45
CA LYS A 103 -23.16 -30.19 8.36
C LYS A 103 -22.50 -31.53 8.75
N MET A 104 -21.23 -31.77 8.38
CA MET A 104 -20.50 -32.96 8.83
C MET A 104 -20.24 -32.99 10.35
N LYS A 105 -20.12 -31.82 10.99
CA LYS A 105 -19.93 -31.73 12.44
C LYS A 105 -21.22 -32.02 13.20
N GLU A 106 -22.36 -31.54 12.71
CA GLU A 106 -23.68 -31.84 13.28
C GLU A 106 -24.04 -33.33 13.12
N ILE A 107 -23.85 -33.91 11.92
CA ILE A 107 -24.15 -35.34 11.67
C ILE A 107 -23.34 -36.27 12.58
N ASN A 108 -22.06 -35.96 12.84
CA ASN A 108 -21.26 -36.76 13.77
C ASN A 108 -21.66 -36.56 15.24
N THR A 109 -22.20 -35.40 15.61
CA THR A 109 -22.64 -35.16 16.99
C THR A 109 -23.98 -35.86 17.27
N ASP A 110 -24.86 -35.96 16.27
CA ASP A 110 -26.16 -36.64 16.37
C ASP A 110 -26.04 -38.18 16.28
N ALA A 111 -24.94 -38.70 15.74
CA ALA A 111 -24.65 -40.13 15.65
C ALA A 111 -24.00 -40.70 16.93
N ASP A 112 -23.58 -39.83 17.86
CA ASP A 112 -22.93 -40.18 19.12
C ASP A 112 -23.90 -40.13 20.33
N PHE A 113 -25.22 -40.08 20.09
CA PHE A 113 -26.29 -40.21 21.11
C PHE A 113 -27.07 -41.51 20.99
#